data_AF-A0A4R3NZ44-F1
#
_entry.id   AF-A0A4R3NZ44-F1
#
_cell.length_a   1.000
_cell.length_b   1.000
_cell.length_c   1.000
_cell.angle_alpha   90.00
_cell.angle_beta   90.00
_cell.angle_gamma   90.00
#
_symmetry.space_group_name_H-M   'P 1'
#
loop_
_entity.id
_entity.type
_entity.pdbx_description
1 polymer ?
#
loop_
_entity_poly.entity_id
_entity_poly.type
_entity_poly.pdbx_seq_one_letter_code
_entity_poly.pdbx_strand_id
1 'polypeptide(L)'
;MMNDSIGIDISKDRLDAFRLSDRAHRAFANTQAGFDDLRRWLGDSPVCRLVYEATGPYHGAFECALASRLPLVKVNPLQARRFAQARGSRAKT
;
A
#
# COMPACT_ATOMS: atom_id res chain seq x y z
N MET A 1 2.39 4.92 21.62
CA MET A 1 1.86 3.94 20.64
C MET A 1 2.33 4.38 19.26
N MET A 2 3.15 3.57 18.60
CA MET A 2 3.67 3.90 17.26
C MET A 2 2.59 3.56 16.23
N ASN A 3 1.94 4.59 15.70
CA ASN A 3 1.03 4.45 14.55
C ASN A 3 1.86 4.15 13.30
N ASP A 4 2.10 2.89 12.98
CA ASP A 4 2.82 2.55 11.77
C ASP A 4 1.90 2.63 10.54
N SER A 5 2.39 3.30 9.51
CA SER A 5 1.67 3.54 8.26
C SER A 5 2.46 2.93 7.12
N ILE A 6 1.77 2.18 6.27
CA ILE A 6 2.38 1.48 5.14
C ILE A 6 1.75 1.98 3.86
N GLY A 7 2.57 2.47 2.94
CA GLY A 7 2.16 2.82 1.59
C GLY A 7 2.44 1.66 0.64
N ILE A 8 1.50 1.31 -0.22
CA ILE A 8 1.69 0.30 -1.27
C ILE A 8 1.30 0.90 -2.62
N ASP A 9 2.24 0.89 -3.55
CA ASP A 9 2.01 1.14 -4.97
C ASP A 9 1.78 -0.19 -5.69
N ILE A 10 0.68 -0.31 -6.43
CA ILE A 10 0.21 -1.56 -7.04
C ILE A 10 0.32 -1.47 -8.55
N SER A 11 1.13 -2.34 -9.16
CA SER A 11 1.19 -2.55 -10.60
C SER A 11 0.58 -3.91 -10.99
N LYS A 12 0.63 -4.25 -12.28
CA LYS A 12 0.16 -5.53 -12.81
C LYS A 12 0.82 -6.73 -12.14
N ASP A 13 2.13 -6.65 -11.91
CA ASP A 13 2.99 -7.75 -11.50
C ASP A 13 3.66 -7.52 -10.15
N ARG A 14 3.61 -6.30 -9.60
CA ARG A 14 4.38 -5.90 -8.43
C ARG A 14 3.57 -5.09 -7.42
N LEU A 15 3.94 -5.23 -6.16
CA LEU A 15 3.51 -4.41 -5.03
C LEU A 15 4.77 -3.77 -4.42
N ASP A 16 4.93 -2.46 -4.54
CA ASP A 16 6.03 -1.73 -3.92
C ASP A 16 5.55 -1.17 -2.57
N ALA A 17 6.03 -1.75 -1.47
CA ALA A 17 5.62 -1.39 -0.12
C ALA A 17 6.68 -0.55 0.58
N PHE A 18 6.23 0.49 1.28
CA PHE A 18 7.06 1.36 2.11
C PHE A 18 6.48 1.45 3.53
N ARG A 19 7.28 1.11 4.54
CA ARG A 19 6.91 1.19 5.95
C ARG A 19 7.52 2.44 6.57
N LEU A 20 6.68 3.27 7.19
CA LEU A 20 7.12 4.58 7.68
C LEU A 20 7.95 4.49 8.95
N SER A 21 7.64 3.57 9.87
CA SER A 21 8.30 3.46 11.17
C SER A 21 9.81 3.29 11.09
N ASP A 22 10.29 2.47 10.14
CA ASP A 22 11.70 2.13 9.97
C ASP A 22 12.24 2.47 8.58
N ARG A 23 11.42 3.11 7.74
CA ARG A 23 11.74 3.47 6.35
C ARG A 23 12.11 2.26 5.49
N ALA A 24 11.66 1.06 5.86
CA ALA A 24 11.89 -0.13 5.06
C ALA A 24 11.09 -0.07 3.76
N HIS A 25 11.74 -0.46 2.67
CA HIS A 25 11.15 -0.60 1.35
C HIS A 25 11.30 -2.03 0.86
N ARG A 26 10.23 -2.62 0.35
CA ARG A 26 10.25 -3.97 -0.19
C ARG A 26 9.24 -4.14 -1.33
N ALA A 27 9.66 -4.85 -2.37
CA ALA A 27 8.80 -5.22 -3.48
C ALA A 27 8.33 -6.68 -3.34
N PHE A 28 7.07 -6.94 -3.71
CA PHE A 28 6.45 -8.26 -3.73
C PHE A 28 5.77 -8.49 -5.07
N ALA A 29 5.51 -9.75 -5.42
CA ALA A 29 4.71 -10.07 -6.60
C ALA A 29 3.22 -9.75 -6.36
N ASN A 30 2.51 -9.25 -7.38
CA ASN A 30 1.05 -9.12 -7.34
C ASN A 30 0.37 -10.47 -7.61
N THR A 31 0.61 -11.42 -6.70
CA THR A 31 0.10 -12.79 -6.75
C THR A 31 -0.21 -13.26 -5.33
N GLN A 32 -0.92 -14.39 -5.19
CA GLN A 32 -1.25 -14.94 -3.88
C GLN A 32 0.01 -15.20 -3.01
N ALA A 33 1.08 -15.73 -3.61
CA ALA A 33 2.34 -15.95 -2.91
C ALA A 33 2.99 -14.63 -2.45
N GLY A 34 2.95 -13.60 -3.30
CA GLY A 34 3.45 -12.28 -2.91
C GLY A 34 2.63 -11.60 -1.82
N PHE A 35 1.32 -11.86 -1.74
CA PHE A 35 0.50 -11.41 -0.62
C PHE A 35 0.89 -12.10 0.70
N ASP A 36 1.24 -13.38 0.66
CA ASP A 36 1.71 -14.10 1.84
C ASP A 36 3.08 -13.60 2.31
N ASP A 37 3.99 -13.30 1.37
CA ASP A 37 5.28 -12.71 1.70
C ASP A 37 5.16 -11.30 2.26
N LEU A 38 4.23 -10.50 1.73
CA LEU A 38 3.89 -9.20 2.30
C LEU A 38 3.42 -9.35 3.74
N ARG A 39 2.48 -10.26 4.03
CA ARG A 39 2.00 -10.52 5.40
C ARG A 39 3.13 -10.92 6.34
N ARG A 40 4.03 -11.80 5.91
CA ARG A 40 5.20 -12.21 6.71
C ARG A 40 6.13 -11.04 7.02
N TRP A 41 6.30 -10.13 6.05
CA TRP A 41 7.12 -8.93 6.24
C TRP A 41 6.48 -7.91 7.20
N LEU A 42 5.15 -7.78 7.19
CA LEU A 42 4.41 -6.99 8.17
C LEU A 42 4.56 -7.55 9.59
N GLY A 43 4.61 -8.88 9.70
CA GLY A 43 4.68 -9.60 10.97
C GLY A 43 3.45 -9.30 11.84
N ASP A 44 3.60 -9.52 13.14
CA ASP A 44 2.55 -9.25 14.14
C ASP A 44 2.53 -7.78 14.60
N SER A 45 3.29 -6.90 13.92
CA SER A 45 3.34 -5.50 14.27
C SER A 45 1.97 -4.85 14.02
N PRO A 46 1.42 -4.06 14.96
CA PRO A 46 0.11 -3.46 14.79
C PRO A 46 0.16 -2.40 13.67
N VAL A 47 -0.22 -2.81 12.46
CA VAL A 47 -0.36 -1.91 11.31
C VAL A 47 -1.60 -1.05 11.54
N CYS A 48 -1.44 0.25 11.72
CA CYS A 48 -2.57 1.15 11.92
C CYS A 48 -3.32 1.44 10.61
N ARG A 49 -2.59 1.49 9.50
CA ARG A 49 -3.18 1.75 8.18
C ARG A 49 -2.26 1.24 7.07
N LEU A 50 -2.85 0.51 6.13
CA LEU A 50 -2.22 0.21 4.85
C LEU A 50 -2.90 1.05 3.77
N VAL A 51 -2.18 2.04 3.28
CA VAL A 51 -2.62 2.97 2.24
C VAL A 51 -2.18 2.44 0.89
N TYR A 52 -3.06 2.39 -0.10
CA TYR A 52 -2.70 2.01 -1.46
C TYR A 52 -3.45 2.84 -2.49
N GLU A 53 -2.81 3.03 -3.64
CA GLU A 53 -3.38 3.70 -4.80
C GLU A 53 -3.95 2.65 -5.76
N ALA A 54 -5.22 2.77 -6.11
CA ALA A 54 -5.87 1.85 -7.03
C ALA A 54 -5.80 2.39 -8.46
N THR A 55 -4.90 1.83 -9.26
CA THR A 55 -4.73 2.19 -10.67
C THR A 55 -5.04 0.98 -11.54
N GLY A 56 -6.13 1.04 -12.32
CA GLY A 56 -6.57 -0.06 -13.18
C GLY A 56 -7.25 -1.21 -12.42
N PRO A 57 -7.29 -2.45 -12.96
CA PRO A 57 -8.01 -3.58 -12.38
C PRO A 57 -7.20 -4.43 -11.39
N TYR A 58 -5.90 -4.15 -11.20
CA TYR A 58 -4.95 -5.07 -10.56
C TYR A 58 -4.97 -5.09 -9.03
N HIS A 59 -5.78 -4.24 -8.40
CA HIS A 59 -5.93 -4.13 -6.95
C HIS A 59 -7.01 -5.07 -6.37
N GLY A 60 -7.89 -5.65 -7.20
CA GLY A 60 -9.01 -6.48 -6.72
C GLY A 60 -8.55 -7.74 -5.98
N ALA A 61 -7.57 -8.47 -6.51
CA ALA A 61 -7.02 -9.66 -5.86
C ALA A 61 -6.31 -9.31 -4.53
N PHE A 62 -5.61 -8.17 -4.51
CA PHE A 62 -4.96 -7.62 -3.32
C PHE A 62 -5.99 -7.28 -2.22
N GLU A 63 -7.08 -6.58 -2.57
CA GLU A 63 -8.16 -6.24 -1.64
C GLU A 63 -8.80 -7.50 -1.05
N CYS A 64 -9.18 -8.47 -1.89
CA CYS A 64 -9.78 -9.73 -1.45
C CYS A 64 -8.88 -10.51 -0.50
N ALA A 65 -7.57 -10.53 -0.76
CA ALA A 65 -6.63 -11.25 0.08
C ALA A 65 -6.44 -10.55 1.45
N LEU A 66 -6.42 -9.23 1.52
CA LEU A 66 -5.89 -8.51 2.70
C LEU A 66 -6.94 -7.79 3.54
N ALA A 67 -8.15 -7.55 3.02
CA ALA A 67 -9.18 -6.76 3.70
C ALA A 67 -9.66 -7.35 5.04
N SER A 68 -9.62 -8.69 5.20
CA SER A 68 -10.08 -9.34 6.44
C SER A 68 -9.12 -9.23 7.61
N ARG A 69 -7.87 -8.80 7.37
CA ARG A 69 -6.80 -8.82 8.38
C ARG A 69 -6.05 -7.50 8.52
N LEU A 70 -6.13 -6.61 7.54
CA LEU A 70 -5.41 -5.35 7.54
C LEU A 70 -6.37 -4.17 7.36
N PRO A 71 -6.13 -3.04 8.05
CA PRO A 71 -6.90 -1.82 7.87
C PRO A 71 -6.51 -1.15 6.54
N LEU A 72 -7.08 -1.67 5.46
CA LEU A 72 -6.87 -1.18 4.09
C LEU A 72 -7.52 0.19 3.88
N VAL A 73 -6.77 1.12 3.30
CA VAL A 73 -7.24 2.45 2.92
C VAL A 73 -6.89 2.69 1.46
N LYS A 74 -7.94 2.64 0.65
CA LYS A 74 -7.88 2.98 -0.77
C LYS A 74 -7.81 4.49 -0.92
N VAL A 75 -6.79 4.97 -1.62
CA VAL A 75 -6.68 6.38 -2.00
C VAL A 75 -7.05 6.50 -3.47
N ASN A 76 -7.92 7.47 -3.76
CA ASN A 76 -8.21 7.84 -5.13
C ASN A 76 -7.00 8.58 -5.73
N PRO A 77 -6.36 8.08 -6.80
CA PRO A 77 -5.24 8.72 -7.50
C PRO A 77 -5.43 10.22 -7.74
N LEU A 78 -6.63 10.59 -8.18
CA LEU A 78 -6.99 11.97 -8.50
C LEU A 78 -7.00 12.86 -7.25
N GLN A 79 -7.46 12.34 -6.11
CA GLN A 79 -7.46 13.09 -4.85
C GLN A 79 -6.05 13.22 -4.27
N ALA A 80 -5.23 12.15 -4.29
CA ALA A 80 -3.83 12.22 -3.86
C ALA A 80 -3.07 13.28 -4.65
N ARG A 81 -3.22 13.27 -5.97
CA ARG A 81 -2.59 14.24 -6.87
C ARG A 81 -3.06 15.67 -6.61
N ARG A 82 -4.37 15.89 -6.50
CA ARG A 82 -4.93 17.23 -6.21
C ARG A 82 -4.46 17.75 -4.85
N PHE A 83 -4.37 16.90 -3.85
CA PHE A 83 -3.83 17.26 -2.54
C PHE A 83 -2.35 17.64 -2.62
N ALA A 84 -1.53 16.84 -3.31
CA ALA A 84 -0.12 17.16 -3.51
C ALA A 84 0.05 18.51 -4.24
N GLN A 85 -0.72 18.73 -5.32
CA GLN A 85 -0.73 19.98 -6.10
C GLN A 85 -1.12 21.19 -5.24
N ALA A 86 -2.18 21.07 -4.44
CA ALA A 86 -2.61 22.12 -3.51
C ALA A 86 -1.54 22.46 -2.46
N ARG A 87 -0.69 21.49 -2.11
CA ARG A 87 0.47 21.67 -1.22
C ARG A 87 1.74 22.15 -1.93
N GLY A 88 1.69 22.44 -3.22
CA GLY A 88 2.87 22.82 -4.01
C GLY A 88 3.86 21.68 -4.28
N SER A 89 3.44 20.44 -4.05
CA SER A 89 4.25 19.22 -4.24
C SER A 89 3.74 18.41 -5.44
N ARG A 90 4.64 17.74 -6.16
CA ARG A 90 4.25 16.86 -7.28
C ARG A 90 4.13 15.42 -6.78
N ALA A 91 2.93 14.84 -6.84
CA ALA A 91 2.77 13.40 -6.80
C ALA A 91 3.06 12.83 -8.21
N LYS A 92 3.61 11.62 -8.26
CA LYS A 92 4.23 11.00 -9.45
C LYS A 92 3.28 11.01 -10.67
N THR A 93 3.87 11.26 -11.84
CA THR A 93 3.37 10.80 -13.15
C THR A 93 4.45 9.88 -13.69
#